data_AF-A0A257STG1-F1
#
_entry.id   AF-A0A257STG1-F1
#
_cell.length_a   1.000
_cell.length_b   1.000
_cell.length_c   1.000
_cell.angle_alpha   90.00
_cell.angle_beta   90.00
_cell.angle_gamma   90.00
#
_symmetry.space_group_name_H-M   'P 1'
#
loop_
_entity.id
_entity.type
_entity.pdbx_description
1 polymer ?
#
loop_
_entity_poly.entity_id
_entity_poly.type
_entity_poly.pdbx_seq_one_letter_code
_entity_poly.pdbx_strand_id
1 'polypeptide(L)'
;MAHASRSSVTAMRARRDASAAAVYRLFQPQSESVQVEGRLVKLDNRQAEFLLFNLMMAMFYIRLGQKIIDIGGAFQAGDFAAVLEHFPDSLVPERRKRRAYLSGILSKNEVRRQGPYNRKLFFRLRQGYYILNPTLRLRVDGEWRALHELLDPERIGYPYLEAAALDYDVNAAIERGLDAFRRQLRVIAEQLAATPPHPPAEPAAAGDAAS
;
A
#
# COMPACT_ATOMS: atom_id res chain seq x y z
N MET A 1 40.79 -3.90 -21.15
CA MET A 1 39.66 -4.84 -21.39
C MET A 1 38.43 -4.64 -20.49
N ALA A 2 38.49 -3.90 -19.36
CA ALA A 2 37.32 -3.69 -18.48
C ALA A 2 36.25 -2.69 -19.00
N HIS A 3 36.54 -1.91 -20.04
CA HIS A 3 35.65 -0.84 -20.53
C HIS A 3 34.58 -1.33 -21.52
N ALA A 4 34.88 -2.36 -22.34
CA ALA A 4 33.94 -2.92 -23.31
C ALA A 4 32.81 -3.74 -22.64
N SER A 5 33.13 -4.41 -21.52
CA SER A 5 32.18 -5.26 -20.80
C SER A 5 31.10 -4.47 -20.04
N ARG A 6 31.39 -3.24 -19.60
CA ARG A 6 30.40 -2.36 -18.94
C ARG A 6 29.42 -1.73 -19.94
N SER A 7 29.89 -1.36 -21.14
CA SER A 7 29.02 -0.81 -22.20
C SER A 7 27.96 -1.80 -22.67
N SER A 8 28.28 -3.10 -22.75
CA SER A 8 27.32 -4.13 -23.19
C SER A 8 26.22 -4.40 -22.16
N VAL A 9 26.55 -4.37 -20.86
CA VAL A 9 25.58 -4.56 -19.77
C VAL A 9 24.63 -3.36 -19.65
N THR A 10 25.15 -2.13 -19.77
CA THR A 10 24.34 -0.91 -19.75
C THR A 10 23.34 -0.86 -20.92
N ALA A 11 23.78 -1.24 -22.14
CA ALA A 11 22.91 -1.31 -23.30
C ALA A 11 21.79 -2.37 -23.15
N MET A 12 22.12 -3.54 -22.58
CA MET A 12 21.13 -4.59 -22.33
C MET A 12 20.09 -4.18 -21.28
N ARG A 13 20.52 -3.48 -20.22
CA ARG A 13 19.61 -2.89 -19.22
C ARG A 13 18.69 -1.85 -19.84
N ALA A 14 19.23 -0.90 -20.62
CA ALA A 14 18.44 0.13 -21.28
C ALA A 14 17.38 -0.47 -22.22
N ARG A 15 17.73 -1.51 -22.99
CA ARG A 15 16.77 -2.22 -23.86
C ARG A 15 15.68 -2.93 -23.06
N ARG A 16 16.04 -3.59 -21.95
CA ARG A 16 15.08 -4.23 -21.04
C ARG A 16 14.11 -3.21 -20.45
N ASP A 17 14.63 -2.10 -19.96
CA ASP A 17 13.82 -1.06 -19.31
C ASP A 17 12.88 -0.37 -20.31
N ALA A 18 13.33 -0.12 -21.54
CA ALA A 18 12.50 0.37 -22.64
C ALA A 18 11.37 -0.63 -22.99
N SER A 19 11.69 -1.93 -23.03
CA SER A 19 10.70 -2.99 -23.27
C SER A 19 9.66 -3.06 -22.15
N ALA A 20 10.09 -3.01 -20.89
CA ALA A 20 9.19 -3.00 -19.74
C ALA A 20 8.26 -1.78 -19.77
N ALA A 21 8.79 -0.60 -20.11
CA ALA A 21 8.00 0.62 -20.27
C ALA A 21 6.99 0.54 -21.42
N ALA A 22 7.36 -0.10 -22.53
CA ALA A 22 6.45 -0.32 -23.65
C ALA A 22 5.29 -1.25 -23.26
N VAL A 23 5.58 -2.39 -22.63
CA VAL A 23 4.56 -3.36 -22.21
C VAL A 23 3.63 -2.76 -21.15
N TYR A 24 4.18 -2.09 -20.14
CA TYR A 24 3.37 -1.46 -19.08
C TYR A 24 2.36 -0.46 -19.66
N ARG A 25 2.76 0.33 -20.66
CA ARG A 25 1.85 1.30 -21.30
C ARG A 25 0.65 0.65 -21.98
N LEU A 26 0.76 -0.59 -22.44
CA LEU A 26 -0.32 -1.32 -23.10
C LEU A 26 -1.34 -1.87 -22.10
N PHE A 27 -0.88 -2.26 -20.91
CA PHE A 27 -1.71 -2.96 -19.90
C PHE A 27 -2.07 -2.10 -18.70
N GLN A 28 -1.46 -0.92 -18.52
CA GLN A 28 -1.74 -0.10 -17.34
C GLN A 28 -3.22 0.28 -17.29
N PRO A 29 -3.92 0.00 -16.18
CA PRO A 29 -5.23 0.58 -15.96
C PRO A 29 -5.12 2.10 -15.98
N GLN A 30 -6.10 2.79 -16.57
CA GLN A 30 -6.15 4.25 -16.51
C GLN A 30 -6.47 4.74 -15.09
N SER A 31 -7.24 3.96 -14.35
CA SER A 31 -7.63 4.27 -12.99
C SER A 31 -8.17 3.06 -12.25
N GLU A 32 -8.07 3.06 -10.93
CA GLU A 32 -8.83 2.17 -10.05
C GLU A 32 -10.03 2.89 -9.42
N SER A 33 -11.15 2.17 -9.26
CA SER A 33 -12.33 2.67 -8.56
C SER A 33 -12.40 2.04 -7.18
N VAL A 34 -12.26 2.87 -6.15
CA VAL A 34 -12.27 2.45 -4.75
C VAL A 34 -13.44 3.13 -4.05
N GLN A 35 -14.20 2.39 -3.23
CA GLN A 35 -15.20 2.95 -2.33
C GLN A 35 -14.64 2.96 -0.91
N VAL A 36 -14.81 4.08 -0.23
CA VAL A 36 -14.39 4.30 1.16
C VAL A 36 -15.44 5.12 1.87
N GLU A 37 -15.89 4.72 3.06
CA GLU A 37 -16.94 5.45 3.81
C GLU A 37 -18.17 5.79 2.94
N GLY A 38 -18.58 4.86 2.07
CA GLY A 38 -19.71 5.04 1.15
C GLY A 38 -19.44 5.89 -0.09
N ARG A 39 -18.37 6.69 -0.14
CA ARG A 39 -18.04 7.52 -1.31
C ARG A 39 -17.17 6.79 -2.34
N LEU A 40 -17.42 7.08 -3.62
CA LEU A 40 -16.57 6.66 -4.73
C LEU A 40 -15.33 7.55 -4.83
N VAL A 41 -14.16 6.93 -4.90
CA VAL A 41 -12.86 7.56 -5.07
C VAL A 41 -12.16 6.94 -6.28
N LYS A 42 -11.98 7.74 -7.34
CA LYS A 42 -11.22 7.34 -8.52
C LYS A 42 -9.74 7.61 -8.32
N LEU A 43 -8.90 6.58 -8.37
CA LEU A 43 -7.45 6.66 -8.31
C LEU A 43 -6.90 6.67 -9.73
N ASP A 44 -6.54 7.84 -10.25
CA ASP A 44 -5.93 7.98 -11.58
C ASP A 44 -4.48 7.45 -11.57
N ASN A 45 -4.06 6.77 -12.63
CA ASN A 45 -2.73 6.16 -12.71
C ASN A 45 -1.56 7.15 -12.68
N ARG A 46 -1.83 8.44 -12.92
CA ARG A 46 -0.84 9.51 -12.75
C ARG A 46 -0.65 9.89 -11.29
N GLN A 47 -1.49 9.46 -10.36
CA GLN A 47 -1.38 9.80 -8.94
C GLN A 47 -0.44 8.86 -8.19
N ALA A 48 0.25 9.36 -7.16
CA ALA A 48 1.10 8.50 -6.35
C ALA A 48 0.29 7.58 -5.42
N GLU A 49 -0.94 7.97 -5.10
CA GLU A 49 -1.91 7.15 -4.40
C GLU A 49 -2.21 5.86 -5.15
N PHE A 50 -2.40 5.92 -6.47
CA PHE A 50 -2.59 4.73 -7.31
C PHE A 50 -1.37 3.80 -7.26
N LEU A 51 -0.16 4.37 -7.39
CA LEU A 51 1.08 3.60 -7.34
C LEU A 51 1.25 2.89 -5.99
N LEU A 52 1.13 3.64 -4.89
CA LEU A 52 1.32 3.08 -3.54
C LEU A 52 0.24 2.07 -3.17
N PHE A 53 -1.01 2.34 -3.55
CA PHE A 53 -2.13 1.43 -3.31
C PHE A 53 -1.87 0.08 -3.99
N ASN A 54 -1.59 0.08 -5.30
CA ASN A 54 -1.30 -1.13 -6.05
C ASN A 54 -0.03 -1.84 -5.57
N LEU A 55 1.02 -1.09 -5.24
CA LEU A 55 2.25 -1.67 -4.73
C LEU A 55 2.05 -2.32 -3.35
N MET A 56 1.23 -1.73 -2.47
CA MET A 56 0.90 -2.34 -1.18
C MET A 56 0.06 -3.61 -1.35
N MET A 57 -0.91 -3.62 -2.29
CA MET A 57 -1.66 -4.83 -2.63
C MET A 57 -0.73 -5.94 -3.16
N ALA A 58 0.16 -5.60 -4.10
CA ALA A 58 1.13 -6.55 -4.66
C ALA A 58 2.09 -7.11 -3.61
N MET A 59 2.47 -6.30 -2.61
CA MET A 59 3.36 -6.73 -1.53
C MET A 59 2.64 -7.48 -0.40
N PHE A 60 1.30 -7.50 -0.38
CA PHE A 60 0.50 -7.98 0.75
C PHE A 60 0.88 -9.41 1.16
N TYR A 61 0.88 -10.36 0.24
CA TYR A 61 1.22 -11.76 0.57
C TYR A 61 2.72 -12.04 0.66
N ILE A 62 3.54 -11.28 -0.07
CA ILE A 62 4.97 -11.59 -0.20
C ILE A 62 5.84 -10.96 0.88
N ARG A 63 5.40 -9.87 1.52
CA ARG A 63 6.24 -9.13 2.47
C ARG A 63 5.56 -8.81 3.80
N LEU A 64 4.22 -8.74 3.86
CA LEU A 64 3.55 -8.31 5.09
C LEU A 64 3.82 -9.27 6.25
N GLY A 65 3.76 -10.59 6.02
CA GLY A 65 4.05 -11.61 7.03
C GLY A 65 5.45 -11.45 7.64
N GLN A 66 6.46 -11.27 6.79
CA GLN A 66 7.84 -11.01 7.23
C GLN A 66 7.94 -9.74 8.10
N LYS A 67 7.30 -8.65 7.66
CA LYS A 67 7.29 -7.39 8.43
C LYS A 67 6.64 -7.54 9.81
N ILE A 68 5.57 -8.33 9.91
CA ILE A 68 4.87 -8.59 11.16
C ILE A 68 5.79 -9.34 12.13
N ILE A 69 6.42 -10.41 11.64
CA ILE A 69 7.22 -11.31 12.47
C ILE A 69 8.59 -10.70 12.82
N ASP A 70 9.33 -10.20 11.83
CA ASP A 70 10.71 -9.79 12.02
C ASP A 70 10.83 -8.41 12.71
N ILE A 71 9.83 -7.55 12.55
CA ILE A 71 9.90 -6.13 12.96
C ILE A 71 8.74 -5.73 13.89
N GLY A 72 7.74 -6.61 14.08
CA GLY A 72 6.56 -6.29 14.88
C GLY A 72 5.75 -5.13 14.29
N GLY A 73 5.69 -5.02 12.96
CA GLY A 73 5.06 -3.89 12.27
C GLY A 73 4.47 -4.26 10.92
N ALA A 74 3.94 -3.25 10.22
CA ALA A 74 3.49 -3.38 8.84
C ALA A 74 4.42 -2.63 7.87
N PHE A 75 3.90 -2.14 6.75
CA PHE A 75 4.72 -1.46 5.75
C PHE A 75 5.16 -0.07 6.21
N GLN A 76 6.41 0.25 5.93
CA GLN A 76 7.03 1.55 6.11
C GLN A 76 7.32 2.16 4.75
N ALA A 77 7.44 3.49 4.68
CA ALA A 77 7.80 4.18 3.43
C ALA A 77 9.10 3.66 2.78
N GLY A 78 10.04 3.14 3.59
CA GLY A 78 11.27 2.53 3.10
C GLY A 78 11.05 1.23 2.33
N ASP A 79 10.04 0.44 2.67
CA ASP A 79 9.74 -0.82 1.98
C ASP A 79 9.33 -0.55 0.53
N PHE A 80 8.50 0.48 0.32
CA PHE A 80 8.11 0.95 -1.02
C PHE A 80 9.30 1.52 -1.79
N ALA A 81 10.11 2.35 -1.14
CA ALA A 81 11.30 2.95 -1.77
C ALA A 81 12.26 1.87 -2.26
N ALA A 82 12.51 0.84 -1.45
CA ALA A 82 13.38 -0.28 -1.82
C ALA A 82 12.87 -1.08 -3.03
N VAL A 83 11.55 -1.28 -3.15
CA VAL A 83 10.99 -1.92 -4.36
C VAL A 83 11.11 -0.99 -5.57
N LEU A 84 10.75 0.28 -5.40
CA LEU A 84 10.72 1.26 -6.48
C LEU A 84 12.11 1.61 -7.02
N GLU A 85 13.17 1.45 -6.23
CA GLU A 85 14.56 1.62 -6.67
C GLU A 85 14.91 0.74 -7.87
N HIS A 86 14.29 -0.44 -7.98
CA HIS A 86 14.49 -1.35 -9.11
C HIS A 86 13.69 -0.98 -10.37
N PHE A 87 12.79 0.01 -10.30
CA PHE A 87 12.00 0.46 -11.44
C PHE A 87 12.78 1.53 -12.22
N PRO A 88 12.76 1.48 -13.57
CA PRO A 88 13.37 2.52 -14.38
C PRO A 88 12.59 3.85 -14.28
N ASP A 89 13.30 4.96 -14.46
CA ASP A 89 12.74 6.32 -14.38
C ASP A 89 11.63 6.58 -15.40
N SER A 90 11.72 5.90 -16.54
CA SER A 90 10.71 5.94 -17.60
C SER A 90 9.35 5.38 -17.15
N LEU A 91 9.33 4.55 -16.10
CA LEU A 91 8.11 4.00 -15.50
C LEU A 91 7.72 4.78 -14.25
N VAL A 92 8.66 4.93 -13.31
CA VAL A 92 8.43 5.64 -12.05
C VAL A 92 9.49 6.72 -11.93
N PRO A 93 9.13 8.00 -12.07
CA PRO A 93 10.10 9.09 -11.96
C PRO A 93 10.82 9.08 -10.61
N GLU A 94 12.11 9.39 -10.59
CA GLU A 94 12.96 9.42 -9.38
C GLU A 94 12.31 10.11 -8.17
N ARG A 95 11.65 11.25 -8.39
CA ARG A 95 10.93 11.99 -7.34
C ARG A 95 9.94 11.11 -6.58
N ARG A 96 9.27 10.16 -7.26
CA ARG A 96 8.28 9.26 -6.68
C ARG A 96 8.88 8.07 -5.93
N LYS A 97 10.16 7.78 -6.11
CA LYS A 97 10.85 6.69 -5.41
C LYS A 97 11.36 7.12 -4.03
N ARG A 98 11.51 8.44 -3.81
CA ARG A 98 12.05 9.00 -2.57
C ARG A 98 11.19 8.65 -1.35
N ARG A 99 11.81 8.07 -0.32
CA ARG A 99 11.17 7.72 0.96
C ARG A 99 10.36 8.87 1.57
N ALA A 100 10.92 10.08 1.58
CA ALA A 100 10.24 11.27 2.12
C ALA A 100 8.94 11.59 1.36
N TYR A 101 8.96 11.50 0.03
CA TYR A 101 7.78 11.69 -0.79
C TYR A 101 6.71 10.64 -0.48
N LEU A 102 7.10 9.36 -0.43
CA LEU A 102 6.20 8.24 -0.15
C LEU A 102 5.58 8.35 1.25
N SER A 103 6.36 8.73 2.26
CA SER A 103 5.86 9.00 3.61
C SER A 103 4.84 10.15 3.63
N GLY A 104 5.03 11.17 2.79
CA GLY A 104 4.06 12.26 2.62
C GLY A 104 2.73 11.76 2.05
N ILE A 105 2.78 10.90 1.02
CA ILE A 105 1.55 10.33 0.41
C ILE A 105 0.83 9.40 1.38
N LEU A 106 1.55 8.53 2.10
CA LEU A 106 0.97 7.66 3.13
C LEU A 106 0.27 8.48 4.21
N SER A 107 0.97 9.46 4.80
CA SER A 107 0.41 10.28 5.89
C SER A 107 -0.71 11.22 5.45
N LYS A 108 -0.72 11.67 4.19
CA LYS A 108 -1.81 12.47 3.62
C LYS A 108 -3.10 11.68 3.45
N ASN A 109 -2.99 10.38 3.21
CA ASN A 109 -4.11 9.51 2.88
C ASN A 109 -4.51 8.55 4.03
N GLU A 110 -4.19 8.92 5.28
CA GLU A 110 -4.55 8.16 6.47
C GLU A 110 -6.05 8.24 6.77
N VAL A 111 -6.68 7.13 7.16
CA VAL A 111 -8.12 7.08 7.50
C VAL A 111 -8.52 8.13 8.54
N ARG A 112 -7.68 8.30 9.57
CA ARG A 112 -7.95 9.21 10.71
C ARG A 112 -7.62 10.67 10.44
N ARG A 113 -7.00 10.99 9.29
CA ARG A 113 -6.64 12.37 8.95
C ARG A 113 -7.85 13.11 8.40
N GLN A 114 -8.02 14.37 8.77
CA GLN A 114 -9.01 15.25 8.15
C GLN A 114 -8.38 16.10 7.05
N GLY A 115 -9.11 16.31 5.96
CA GLY A 115 -8.69 17.19 4.88
C GLY A 115 -9.43 16.93 3.56
N PRO A 116 -9.67 17.98 2.75
CA PRO A 116 -10.52 17.92 1.55
C PRO A 116 -10.02 16.94 0.47
N TYR A 117 -8.71 16.68 0.44
CA TYR A 117 -8.09 15.79 -0.55
C TYR A 117 -7.69 14.42 0.02
N ASN A 118 -8.10 14.09 1.24
CA ASN A 118 -7.78 12.81 1.84
C ASN A 118 -8.62 11.70 1.19
N ARG A 119 -7.96 10.68 0.63
CA ARG A 119 -8.61 9.50 0.02
C ARG A 119 -8.85 8.34 0.99
N LYS A 120 -8.37 8.44 2.24
CA LYS A 120 -8.56 7.46 3.32
C LYS A 120 -8.17 6.03 2.91
N LEU A 121 -7.03 5.91 2.23
CA LEU A 121 -6.55 4.65 1.65
C LEU A 121 -5.72 3.82 2.63
N PHE A 122 -5.13 4.44 3.65
CA PHE A 122 -4.16 3.79 4.51
C PHE A 122 -4.56 3.88 5.98
N PHE A 123 -4.43 2.77 6.71
CA PHE A 123 -4.54 2.79 8.15
C PHE A 123 -3.14 2.74 8.77
N ARG A 124 -2.88 3.66 9.71
CA ARG A 124 -1.61 3.73 10.43
C ARG A 124 -1.73 3.00 11.75
N LEU A 125 -1.09 1.83 11.86
CA LEU A 125 -1.10 1.01 13.09
C LEU A 125 -0.35 1.70 14.22
N ARG A 126 0.83 2.22 13.91
CA ARG A 126 1.69 3.04 14.78
C ARG A 126 2.59 3.91 13.92
N GLN A 127 3.33 4.83 14.54
CA GLN A 127 4.13 5.81 13.80
C GLN A 127 5.04 5.17 12.75
N GLY A 128 4.77 5.46 11.47
CA GLY A 128 5.54 5.00 10.33
C GLY A 128 5.15 3.62 9.78
N TYR A 129 4.18 2.92 10.37
CA TYR A 129 3.73 1.59 9.95
C TYR A 129 2.30 1.63 9.44
N TYR A 130 2.10 1.12 8.22
CA TYR A 130 0.90 1.30 7.43
C TYR A 130 0.41 -0.03 6.85
N ILE A 131 -0.92 -0.15 6.79
CA ILE A 131 -1.64 -1.15 6.01
C ILE A 131 -2.65 -0.42 5.12
N LEU A 132 -3.25 -1.15 4.17
CA LEU A 132 -4.43 -0.66 3.48
C LEU A 132 -5.55 -0.46 4.48
N ASN A 133 -6.38 0.55 4.26
CA ASN A 133 -7.60 0.70 5.03
C ASN A 133 -8.49 -0.57 4.84
N PRO A 134 -8.78 -1.35 5.89
CA PRO A 134 -9.46 -2.63 5.75
C PRO A 134 -10.94 -2.50 5.37
N THR A 135 -11.53 -1.29 5.44
CA THR A 135 -12.93 -1.05 5.07
C THR A 135 -13.10 -0.66 3.59
N LEU A 136 -12.01 -0.62 2.82
CA LEU A 136 -12.09 -0.30 1.39
C LEU A 136 -12.87 -1.37 0.63
N ARG A 137 -13.56 -0.94 -0.42
CA ARG A 137 -14.13 -1.81 -1.44
C ARG A 137 -13.58 -1.42 -2.80
N LEU A 138 -13.34 -2.40 -3.65
CA LEU A 138 -12.81 -2.19 -5.01
C LEU A 138 -13.87 -2.61 -6.01
N ARG A 139 -13.89 -1.91 -7.15
CA ARG A 139 -14.75 -2.30 -8.26
C ARG A 139 -14.03 -3.31 -9.14
N VAL A 140 -14.47 -4.56 -9.11
CA VAL A 140 -13.91 -5.68 -9.89
C VAL A 140 -15.03 -6.25 -10.76
N ASP A 141 -14.83 -6.28 -12.08
CA ASP A 141 -15.80 -6.77 -13.06
C ASP A 141 -17.19 -6.12 -12.92
N GLY A 142 -17.21 -4.82 -12.59
CA GLY A 142 -18.45 -4.05 -12.40
C GLY A 142 -19.00 -4.07 -10.97
N GLU A 143 -18.58 -5.05 -10.16
CA GLU A 143 -19.09 -5.33 -8.82
C GLU A 143 -18.21 -4.75 -7.70
N TRP A 144 -18.83 -4.35 -6.59
CA TRP A 144 -18.12 -3.83 -5.42
C TRP A 144 -17.76 -4.94 -4.45
N ARG A 145 -16.47 -5.30 -4.40
CA ARG A 145 -15.94 -6.33 -3.49
C ARG A 145 -15.17 -5.71 -2.34
N ALA A 146 -15.32 -6.27 -1.14
CA ALA A 146 -14.56 -5.80 0.01
C ALA A 146 -13.08 -6.15 -0.15
N LEU A 147 -12.19 -5.29 0.34
CA LEU A 147 -10.75 -5.50 0.17
C LEU A 147 -10.29 -6.83 0.78
N HIS A 148 -10.86 -7.26 1.91
CA HIS A 148 -10.50 -8.52 2.56
C HIS A 148 -10.99 -9.77 1.78
N GLU A 149 -11.96 -9.62 0.87
CA GLU A 149 -12.35 -10.70 -0.05
C GLU A 149 -11.30 -10.89 -1.15
N LEU A 150 -10.60 -9.82 -1.52
CA LEU A 150 -9.55 -9.81 -2.55
C LEU A 150 -8.17 -10.13 -1.95
N LEU A 151 -7.91 -9.60 -0.76
CA LEU A 151 -6.69 -9.75 0.02
C LEU A 151 -7.03 -10.36 1.38
N ASP A 152 -7.36 -11.65 1.35
CA ASP A 152 -7.66 -12.45 2.53
C ASP A 152 -6.47 -12.44 3.53
N PRO A 153 -6.61 -11.84 4.71
CA PRO A 153 -5.55 -11.81 5.73
C PRO A 153 -5.15 -13.19 6.25
N GLU A 154 -6.03 -14.19 6.17
CA GLU A 154 -5.73 -15.56 6.61
C GLU A 154 -4.65 -16.21 5.73
N ARG A 155 -4.49 -15.73 4.49
CA ARG A 155 -3.45 -16.21 3.57
C ARG A 155 -2.08 -15.53 3.75
N ILE A 156 -1.95 -14.59 4.70
CA ILE A 156 -0.64 -14.03 5.04
C ILE A 156 0.18 -15.12 5.71
N GLY A 157 1.31 -15.50 5.13
CA GLY A 157 2.21 -16.51 5.69
C GLY A 157 3.60 -15.96 5.98
N TYR A 158 4.42 -16.80 6.59
CA TYR A 158 5.85 -16.59 6.78
C TYR A 158 6.61 -17.84 6.28
N PRO A 159 7.82 -17.70 5.71
CA PRO A 159 8.59 -18.87 5.27
C PRO A 159 8.78 -19.89 6.39
N TYR A 160 8.53 -21.17 6.11
CA TYR A 160 8.77 -22.23 7.08
C TYR A 160 10.25 -22.28 7.46
N LEU A 161 10.53 -22.28 8.75
CA LEU A 161 11.90 -22.39 9.27
C LEU A 161 12.16 -23.84 9.67
N GLU A 162 13.20 -24.44 9.10
CA GLU A 162 13.66 -25.76 9.55
C GLU A 162 14.17 -25.63 10.99
N ALA A 163 13.47 -26.31 11.91
CA ALA A 163 13.75 -26.27 13.34
C ALA A 163 14.98 -27.13 13.69
N ALA A 164 16.16 -26.76 13.20
CA ALA A 164 17.36 -27.58 13.36
C ALA A 164 18.04 -27.41 14.74
N ALA A 165 17.69 -26.41 15.56
CA ALA A 165 18.52 -26.07 16.73
C ALA A 165 17.82 -25.36 17.91
N LEU A 166 16.48 -25.33 17.97
CA LEU A 166 15.75 -24.61 19.04
C LEU A 166 14.92 -25.57 19.90
N ASP A 167 14.98 -25.40 21.22
CA ASP A 167 14.21 -26.14 22.22
C ASP A 167 12.72 -25.69 22.27
N TYR A 168 12.26 -24.97 21.25
CA TYR A 168 10.89 -24.50 21.12
C TYR A 168 10.44 -24.55 19.66
N ASP A 169 9.15 -24.78 19.44
CA ASP A 169 8.55 -24.75 18.11
C ASP A 169 8.44 -23.30 17.61
N VAL A 170 9.44 -22.90 16.82
CA VAL A 170 9.53 -21.57 16.22
C VAL A 170 8.40 -21.30 15.24
N ASN A 171 7.97 -22.30 14.46
CA ASN A 171 6.91 -22.13 13.49
C ASN A 171 5.56 -21.94 14.20
N ALA A 172 5.31 -22.65 15.30
CA ALA A 172 4.13 -22.41 16.13
C ALA A 172 4.15 -21.01 16.77
N ALA A 173 5.32 -20.48 17.15
CA ALA A 173 5.42 -19.11 17.65
C ALA A 173 5.12 -18.06 16.58
N ILE A 174 5.62 -18.28 15.36
CA ILE A 174 5.34 -17.45 14.19
C ILE A 174 3.84 -17.44 13.88
N GLU A 175 3.19 -18.60 13.80
CA GLU A 175 1.74 -18.67 13.55
C GLU A 175 0.92 -17.97 14.62
N ARG A 176 1.27 -18.10 15.91
CA ARG A 176 0.62 -17.32 16.99
C ARG A 176 0.74 -15.81 16.77
N GLY A 177 1.89 -15.35 16.28
CA GLY A 177 2.12 -13.94 15.94
C GLY A 177 1.26 -13.47 14.76
N LEU A 178 1.19 -14.25 13.69
CA LEU A 178 0.33 -13.97 12.54
C LEU A 178 -1.15 -13.95 12.94
N ASP A 179 -1.59 -14.92 13.74
CA ASP A 179 -2.97 -14.99 14.24
C ASP A 179 -3.34 -13.79 15.10
N ALA A 180 -2.44 -13.32 15.96
CA ALA A 180 -2.65 -12.11 16.74
C ALA A 180 -2.85 -10.89 15.84
N PHE A 181 -2.06 -10.78 14.77
CA PHE A 181 -2.19 -9.71 13.79
C PHE A 181 -3.49 -9.82 12.99
N ARG A 182 -3.86 -11.01 12.50
CA ARG A 182 -5.13 -11.27 11.79
C ARG A 182 -6.33 -10.87 12.65
N ARG A 183 -6.34 -11.23 13.94
CA ARG A 183 -7.36 -10.78 14.90
C ARG A 183 -7.38 -9.26 15.06
N GLN A 184 -6.21 -8.63 15.18
CA GLN A 184 -6.11 -7.17 15.30
C GLN A 184 -6.70 -6.47 14.05
N LEU A 185 -6.42 -6.98 12.85
CA LEU A 185 -6.98 -6.45 11.60
C LEU A 185 -8.51 -6.51 11.58
N ARG A 186 -9.12 -7.62 12.04
CA ARG A 186 -10.58 -7.74 12.15
C ARG A 186 -11.16 -6.68 13.09
N VAL A 187 -10.58 -6.53 14.29
CA VAL A 187 -11.02 -5.52 15.26
C VAL A 187 -10.91 -4.10 14.69
N ILE A 188 -9.81 -3.79 13.99
CA ILE A 188 -9.65 -2.48 13.34
C ILE A 188 -10.74 -2.28 12.26
N ALA A 189 -11.01 -3.29 11.44
CA ALA A 189 -12.04 -3.20 10.41
C ALA A 189 -13.43 -2.93 11.00
N GLU A 190 -13.79 -3.64 12.06
CA GLU A 190 -15.05 -3.47 12.79
C GLU A 190 -15.16 -2.06 13.41
N GLN A 191 -14.11 -1.58 14.08
CA GLN A 191 -14.07 -0.24 14.67
C GLN A 191 -14.23 0.86 13.61
N LEU A 192 -13.56 0.70 12.47
CA LEU A 192 -13.65 1.66 11.37
C LEU A 192 -15.03 1.63 10.70
N ALA A 193 -15.67 0.46 10.60
CA ALA A 193 -17.02 0.33 10.06
C ALA A 193 -18.08 0.91 11.00
N ALA A 194 -17.89 0.79 12.32
CA ALA A 194 -18.80 1.31 13.34
C ALA A 194 -18.70 2.83 13.55
N THR A 195 -17.64 3.47 13.05
CA THR A 195 -17.50 4.93 13.14
C THR A 195 -18.37 5.59 12.07
N PRO A 196 -19.44 6.34 12.42
CA PRO A 196 -20.28 6.99 11.43
C PRO A 196 -19.46 7.98 10.59
N PRO A 197 -19.79 8.20 9.31
CA PRO A 197 -19.12 9.22 8.51
C PRO A 197 -19.22 10.55 9.26
N HIS A 198 -18.07 11.17 9.54
CA HIS A 198 -18.02 12.46 10.21
C HIS A 198 -18.91 13.42 9.41
N PRO A 199 -19.85 14.16 10.05
CA PRO A 199 -20.67 15.11 9.33
C PRO A 199 -19.77 16.04 8.51
N PRO A 200 -20.20 16.46 7.30
CA PRO A 200 -19.44 17.43 6.54
C PRO A 200 -19.15 18.63 7.43
N ALA A 201 -17.90 19.11 7.43
CA ALA A 201 -17.56 20.32 8.14
C ALA A 201 -18.57 21.40 7.72
N GLU A 202 -19.30 21.96 8.69
CA GLU A 202 -20.22 23.07 8.45
C GLU A 202 -19.46 24.12 7.62
N PRO A 203 -20.04 24.63 6.51
CA PRO A 203 -19.44 25.76 5.84
C PRO A 203 -19.31 26.88 6.87
N ALA A 204 -18.08 27.35 7.09
CA ALA A 204 -17.81 28.48 7.95
C ALA A 204 -18.81 29.57 7.61
N ALA A 205 -19.60 29.98 8.63
CA ALA A 205 -20.62 31.00 8.49
C ALA A 205 -20.05 32.17 7.68
N ALA A 206 -20.65 32.42 6.52
CA ALA A 206 -20.43 33.65 5.79
C ALA A 206 -20.88 34.77 6.72
N GLY A 207 -19.93 35.39 7.40
CA GLY A 207 -20.17 36.56 8.21
C GLY A 207 -20.78 37.65 7.35
N ASP A 208 -21.93 38.12 7.79
CA ASP A 208 -22.68 39.26 7.25
C ASP A 208 -21.74 40.42 6.88
N ALA A 209 -21.72 40.75 5.59
CA ALA A 209 -21.37 42.08 5.11
C ALA A 209 -22.67 42.74 4.66
N ALA A 210 -23.42 43.26 5.65
CA ALA A 210 -24.51 44.18 5.43
C ALA A 210 -24.64 45.10 6.65
N SER A 211 -23.89 46.21 6.64
CA SER A 211 -24.27 47.57 7.08
C SER A 211 -23.06 48.49 7.00
#